data_AF-A0A3N5UYI2-F1
#
_entry.id   AF-A0A3N5UYI2-F1
#
_cell.length_a   1.000
_cell.length_b   1.000
_cell.length_c   1.000
_cell.angle_alpha   90.00
_cell.angle_beta   90.00
_cell.angle_gamma   90.00
#
_symmetry.space_group_name_H-M   'P 1'
#
loop_
_entity.id
_entity.type
_entity.pdbx_description
1 polymer ?
#
loop_
_entity_poly.entity_id
_entity_poly.type
_entity_poly.pdbx_seq_one_letter_code
_entity_poly.pdbx_strand_id
1 'polypeptide(L)'
;MEIILFFCSAINVSSSLMGAILLHPRVSHCPRNLLYLVDFCAIMNKTILMEELMNDQMNVPMSPEPHQPSGISQWFSTWRTAVTNRSEQTYARMAEHPDAATPNRALTWVFLAGTMAALISGILQVILTLAGVAPQTPGLADLFGSAQSGIAFSLGISICISPVAGALGALFFAISVGIIQWIAKRFGGTGTFSKLAYTMAAVSVPFTLFSSLLTPLSSVPYLGICTGLLSLLLGIYAVFLEVTAVKGVNQLSWGQAIGSFFLPTVILLCCALVPIGVIATMRLLGPQIGNTFSTITNSLP
;
A
#
# COMPACT_ATOMS: atom_id res chain seq x y z
N MET A 1 -8.55 -8.16 -6.61
CA MET A 1 -9.07 -7.44 -5.42
C MET A 1 -7.98 -7.22 -4.36
N GLU A 2 -6.93 -8.05 -4.30
CA GLU A 2 -5.82 -7.87 -3.33
C GLU A 2 -4.75 -6.84 -3.72
N ILE A 3 -4.53 -6.57 -5.02
CA ILE A 3 -3.73 -5.40 -5.48
C ILE A 3 -4.33 -4.10 -4.94
N ILE A 4 -5.67 -4.04 -4.93
CA ILE A 4 -6.41 -2.95 -4.32
C ILE A 4 -6.24 -3.00 -2.82
N LEU A 5 -6.16 -4.14 -2.13
CA LEU A 5 -5.95 -4.17 -0.67
C LEU A 5 -4.53 -3.79 -0.22
N PHE A 6 -3.50 -3.95 -1.05
CA PHE A 6 -2.14 -3.51 -0.69
C PHE A 6 -2.00 -2.00 -0.86
N PHE A 7 -2.48 -1.45 -1.99
CA PHE A 7 -2.61 0.01 -2.18
C PHE A 7 -3.70 0.61 -1.28
N CYS A 8 -4.80 -0.09 -1.01
CA CYS A 8 -5.81 0.21 0.01
C CYS A 8 -5.40 -0.24 1.39
N SER A 9 -4.20 -0.72 1.70
CA SER A 9 -3.76 -0.78 3.11
C SER A 9 -3.07 0.53 3.42
N ALA A 10 -2.23 1.01 2.49
CA ALA A 10 -1.71 2.37 2.49
C ALA A 10 -2.84 3.43 2.36
N ILE A 11 -3.90 3.15 1.59
CA ILE A 11 -5.10 4.01 1.48
C ILE A 11 -6.19 3.63 2.51
N ASN A 12 -6.25 2.43 3.13
CA ASN A 12 -7.25 2.12 4.21
C ASN A 12 -6.99 2.90 5.48
N VAL A 13 -5.75 3.34 5.71
CA VAL A 13 -5.52 4.33 6.74
C VAL A 13 -6.34 5.59 6.46
N SER A 14 -6.52 5.95 5.18
CA SER A 14 -7.44 7.01 4.72
C SER A 14 -8.90 6.55 4.67
N SER A 15 -9.23 5.31 4.30
CA SER A 15 -10.60 4.79 4.22
C SER A 15 -11.24 4.51 5.58
N SER A 16 -10.50 4.06 6.59
CA SER A 16 -11.00 3.93 7.97
C SER A 16 -11.17 5.30 8.62
N LEU A 17 -10.36 6.29 8.23
CA LEU A 17 -10.59 7.69 8.60
C LEU A 17 -11.85 8.23 7.90
N MET A 18 -12.04 7.95 6.61
CA MET A 18 -13.25 8.32 5.86
C MET A 18 -14.48 7.58 6.39
N GLY A 19 -14.36 6.31 6.78
CA GLY A 19 -15.45 5.50 7.36
C GLY A 19 -15.82 5.95 8.78
N ALA A 20 -14.84 6.30 9.62
CA ALA A 20 -15.07 6.87 10.94
C ALA A 20 -15.60 8.32 10.88
N ILE A 21 -15.24 9.09 9.85
CA ILE A 21 -15.79 10.43 9.60
C ILE A 21 -17.21 10.34 8.99
N LEU A 22 -17.53 9.31 8.21
CA LEU A 22 -18.83 9.13 7.56
C LEU A 22 -19.90 8.44 8.42
N LEU A 23 -19.52 7.73 9.49
CA LEU A 23 -20.47 7.11 10.41
C LEU A 23 -20.93 8.01 11.55
N HIS A 24 -20.53 9.29 11.57
CA HIS A 24 -21.13 10.29 12.46
C HIS A 24 -22.39 10.88 11.79
N PRO A 25 -23.61 10.63 12.29
CA PRO A 25 -24.87 10.91 11.58
C PRO A 25 -25.28 12.41 11.54
N ARG A 26 -24.31 13.35 11.48
CA ARG A 26 -24.59 14.80 11.44
C ARG A 26 -23.61 15.61 10.57
N VAL A 27 -23.28 15.16 9.36
CA VAL A 27 -22.58 16.04 8.39
C VAL A 27 -23.17 15.89 6.98
N SER A 28 -24.41 16.37 6.82
CA SER A 28 -25.07 16.51 5.52
C SER A 28 -24.79 17.91 4.94
N HIS A 29 -23.83 17.99 4.02
CA HIS A 29 -23.60 18.98 2.95
C HIS A 29 -22.14 19.44 2.84
N CYS A 30 -21.37 18.81 1.93
CA CYS A 30 -20.27 19.51 1.25
C CYS A 30 -19.79 18.75 -0.01
N PRO A 31 -19.80 19.36 -1.21
CA PRO A 31 -19.01 18.88 -2.34
C PRO A 31 -17.57 19.38 -2.15
N ARG A 32 -16.76 18.69 -1.33
CA ARG A 32 -15.40 19.14 -0.95
C ARG A 32 -14.28 18.13 -1.24
N ASN A 33 -14.59 17.00 -1.86
CA ASN A 33 -13.58 15.95 -2.09
C ASN A 33 -12.66 16.22 -3.29
N LEU A 34 -13.02 17.13 -4.21
CA LEU A 34 -12.14 17.52 -5.32
C LEU A 34 -11.02 18.50 -4.89
N LEU A 35 -11.21 19.20 -3.76
CA LEU A 35 -10.25 20.20 -3.27
C LEU A 35 -8.97 19.56 -2.71
N TYR A 36 -9.07 18.35 -2.12
CA TYR A 36 -7.95 17.67 -1.50
C TYR A 36 -6.89 17.18 -2.50
N LEU A 37 -7.29 16.82 -3.73
CA LEU A 37 -6.33 16.45 -4.78
C LEU A 37 -5.51 17.65 -5.29
N VAL A 38 -6.12 18.84 -5.33
CA VAL A 38 -5.44 20.07 -5.75
C VAL A 38 -4.46 20.55 -4.68
N ASP A 39 -4.84 20.44 -3.40
CA ASP A 39 -3.95 20.79 -2.28
C ASP A 39 -2.74 19.84 -2.20
N PHE A 40 -2.94 18.55 -2.47
CA PHE A 40 -1.84 17.58 -2.50
C PHE A 40 -0.80 17.91 -3.58
N CYS A 41 -1.25 18.35 -4.77
CA CYS A 41 -0.37 18.84 -5.82
C CYS A 41 0.42 20.08 -5.38
N ALA A 42 -0.22 21.02 -4.69
CA ALA A 42 0.44 22.23 -4.19
C ALA A 42 1.48 21.94 -3.08
N ILE A 43 1.18 20.99 -2.19
CA ILE A 43 2.10 20.53 -1.14
C ILE A 43 3.30 19.81 -1.76
N MET A 44 3.05 18.90 -2.72
CA MET A 44 4.12 18.23 -3.46
C MET A 44 5.04 19.23 -4.17
N ASN A 45 4.46 20.25 -4.82
CA ASN A 45 5.24 21.25 -5.54
C ASN A 45 6.15 22.10 -4.61
N LYS A 46 5.68 22.43 -3.40
CA LYS A 46 6.52 23.12 -2.40
C LYS A 46 7.66 22.23 -1.88
N THR A 47 7.41 20.94 -1.73
CA THR A 47 8.42 19.98 -1.27
C THR A 47 9.53 19.81 -2.31
N ILE A 48 9.15 19.76 -3.59
CA ILE A 48 10.09 19.71 -4.73
C ILE A 48 11.04 20.92 -4.74
N LEU A 49 10.53 22.12 -4.45
CA LEU A 49 11.33 23.35 -4.48
C LEU A 49 12.36 23.43 -3.34
N MET A 50 12.04 22.88 -2.17
CA MET A 50 13.04 22.74 -1.08
C MET A 50 14.10 21.70 -1.40
N GLU A 51 13.78 20.70 -2.21
CA GLU A 51 14.72 19.65 -2.60
C GLU A 51 15.75 20.14 -3.60
N GLU A 52 15.37 20.97 -4.58
CA GLU A 52 16.34 21.60 -5.50
C GLU A 52 17.40 22.40 -4.74
N LEU A 53 17.00 23.17 -3.72
CA LEU A 53 17.94 23.95 -2.90
C LEU A 53 18.86 23.08 -2.03
N MET A 54 18.42 21.87 -1.64
CA MET A 54 19.24 20.92 -0.87
C MET A 54 20.13 20.02 -1.75
N ASN A 55 19.73 19.77 -3.01
CA ASN A 55 20.47 18.90 -3.92
C ASN A 55 21.82 19.52 -4.33
N ASP A 56 21.89 20.84 -4.48
CA ASP A 56 23.14 21.54 -4.80
C ASP A 56 24.21 21.44 -3.68
N GLN A 57 23.80 21.21 -2.43
CA GLN A 57 24.71 21.03 -1.29
C GLN A 57 25.21 19.58 -1.11
N MET A 58 24.62 18.59 -1.78
CA MET A 58 24.94 17.16 -1.56
C MET A 58 25.90 16.54 -2.57
N ASN A 59 26.45 17.31 -3.51
CA ASN A 59 27.49 16.85 -4.44
C ASN A 59 28.88 16.64 -3.78
N VAL A 60 28.95 16.59 -2.45
CA VAL A 60 30.18 16.19 -1.75
C VAL A 60 30.43 14.72 -2.08
N PRO A 61 31.61 14.35 -2.61
CA PRO A 61 31.91 12.96 -2.93
C PRO A 61 31.73 12.11 -1.68
N MET A 62 30.70 11.26 -1.67
CA MET A 62 30.49 10.29 -0.60
C MET A 62 31.73 9.39 -0.53
N SER A 63 32.40 9.43 0.63
CA SER A 63 33.51 8.54 0.96
C SER A 63 33.19 7.09 0.57
N PRO A 64 34.15 6.31 0.02
CA PRO A 64 33.94 4.92 -0.32
C PRO A 64 33.35 4.16 0.86
N GLU A 65 32.24 3.48 0.60
CA GLU A 65 31.47 2.81 1.64
C GLU A 65 32.31 1.64 2.19
N PRO A 66 32.56 1.57 3.51
CA PRO A 66 33.34 0.50 4.09
C PRO A 66 32.70 -0.86 3.77
N HIS A 67 33.52 -1.88 3.52
CA HIS A 67 33.06 -3.24 3.19
C HIS A 67 32.00 -3.70 4.19
N GLN A 68 30.74 -3.77 3.75
CA GLN A 68 29.64 -4.14 4.63
C GLN A 68 29.63 -5.65 4.86
N PRO A 69 29.41 -6.09 6.11
CA PRO A 69 29.28 -7.52 6.43
C PRO A 69 28.04 -8.10 5.74
N SER A 70 28.16 -9.31 5.21
CA SER A 70 27.04 -10.05 4.63
C SER A 70 26.05 -10.48 5.72
N GLY A 71 24.75 -10.39 5.44
CA GLY A 71 23.68 -10.88 6.34
C GLY A 71 22.52 -9.91 6.56
N ILE A 72 21.70 -10.19 7.57
CA ILE A 72 20.49 -9.42 7.92
C ILE A 72 20.84 -7.98 8.34
N SER A 73 22.02 -7.77 8.93
CA SER A 73 22.51 -6.42 9.28
C SER A 73 22.67 -5.52 8.05
N GLN A 74 23.08 -6.08 6.91
CA GLN A 74 23.18 -5.37 5.63
C GLN A 74 21.80 -4.97 5.10
N TRP A 75 20.76 -5.76 5.38
CA TRP A 75 19.41 -5.42 4.93
C TRP A 75 18.91 -4.20 5.70
N PHE A 76 19.10 -4.22 7.03
CA PHE A 76 18.69 -3.10 7.87
C PHE A 76 19.48 -1.82 7.59
N SER A 77 20.79 -1.91 7.29
CA SER A 77 21.56 -0.74 6.84
C SER A 77 20.98 -0.18 5.53
N THR A 78 20.67 -1.05 4.57
CA THR A 78 20.07 -0.64 3.29
C THR A 78 18.71 0.02 3.48
N TRP A 79 17.83 -0.56 4.32
CA TRP A 79 16.51 0.00 4.61
C TRP A 79 16.62 1.33 5.34
N ARG A 80 17.50 1.43 6.33
CA ARG A 80 17.75 2.68 7.04
C ARG A 80 18.22 3.75 6.07
N THR A 81 19.25 3.46 5.27
CA THR A 81 19.78 4.37 4.25
C THR A 81 18.69 4.81 3.28
N ALA A 82 17.86 3.89 2.79
CA ALA A 82 16.76 4.19 1.87
C ALA A 82 15.66 5.07 2.49
N VAL A 83 15.42 4.96 3.81
CA VAL A 83 14.39 5.72 4.51
C VAL A 83 14.91 7.08 4.99
N THR A 84 16.19 7.19 5.35
CA THR A 84 16.78 8.43 5.89
C THR A 84 17.37 9.33 4.82
N ASN A 85 17.91 8.76 3.73
CA ASN A 85 18.50 9.54 2.65
C ASN A 85 17.50 9.72 1.52
N ARG A 86 17.11 10.97 1.30
CA ARG A 86 16.06 11.34 0.35
C ARG A 86 16.56 11.68 -1.04
N SER A 87 17.87 11.64 -1.30
CA SER A 87 18.41 12.13 -2.56
C SER A 87 18.29 11.10 -3.68
N GLU A 88 18.05 11.60 -4.90
CA GLU A 88 18.01 10.79 -6.12
C GLU A 88 19.33 10.04 -6.36
N GLN A 89 20.46 10.68 -6.03
CA GLN A 89 21.78 10.07 -6.13
C GLN A 89 21.93 8.86 -5.21
N THR A 90 21.32 8.88 -4.02
CA THR A 90 21.31 7.71 -3.14
C THR A 90 20.61 6.52 -3.80
N TYR A 91 19.42 6.73 -4.39
CA TYR A 91 18.71 5.64 -5.07
C TYR A 91 19.41 5.18 -6.35
N ALA A 92 20.01 6.09 -7.11
CA ALA A 92 20.83 5.73 -8.27
C ALA A 92 22.01 4.85 -7.87
N ARG A 93 22.73 5.21 -6.79
CA ARG A 93 23.84 4.42 -6.25
C ARG A 93 23.38 3.07 -5.68
N MET A 94 22.25 3.04 -4.97
CA MET A 94 21.65 1.78 -4.50
C MET A 94 21.29 0.84 -5.65
N ALA A 95 20.83 1.39 -6.78
CA ALA A 95 20.55 0.64 -7.99
C ALA A 95 21.82 0.16 -8.72
N GLU A 96 22.98 0.73 -8.45
CA GLU A 96 24.27 0.26 -8.97
C GLU A 96 24.91 -0.84 -8.11
N HIS A 97 24.39 -1.06 -6.90
CA HIS A 97 24.89 -2.10 -6.00
C HIS A 97 24.78 -3.49 -6.68
N PRO A 98 25.80 -4.37 -6.58
CA PRO A 98 25.76 -5.70 -7.23
C PRO A 98 24.55 -6.54 -6.79
N ASP A 99 24.09 -6.34 -5.56
CA ASP A 99 22.89 -6.99 -5.03
C ASP A 99 21.59 -6.59 -5.75
N ALA A 100 21.55 -5.41 -6.38
CA ALA A 100 20.41 -4.92 -7.15
C ALA A 100 20.34 -5.54 -8.57
N ALA A 101 21.39 -6.24 -9.00
CA ALA A 101 21.40 -6.91 -10.31
C ALA A 101 20.37 -8.05 -10.38
N THR A 102 20.09 -8.71 -9.25
CA THR A 102 19.13 -9.82 -9.18
C THR A 102 17.84 -9.40 -8.49
N PRO A 103 16.66 -9.72 -9.07
CA PRO A 103 15.38 -9.37 -8.44
C PRO A 103 15.06 -10.23 -7.21
N ASN A 104 15.71 -11.38 -7.07
CA ASN A 104 15.45 -12.35 -6.00
C ASN A 104 15.55 -11.74 -4.60
N ARG A 105 16.52 -10.85 -4.38
CA ARG A 105 16.70 -10.22 -3.05
C ARG A 105 15.54 -9.30 -2.68
N ALA A 106 15.07 -8.49 -3.63
CA ALA A 106 13.90 -7.64 -3.44
C ALA A 106 12.64 -8.47 -3.13
N LEU A 107 12.43 -9.55 -3.88
CA LEU A 107 11.29 -10.45 -3.68
C LEU A 107 11.36 -11.17 -2.35
N THR A 108 12.54 -11.62 -1.92
CA THR A 108 12.75 -12.24 -0.60
C THR A 108 12.42 -11.26 0.53
N TRP A 109 12.80 -9.99 0.41
CA TRP A 109 12.46 -8.99 1.42
C TRP A 109 10.95 -8.76 1.53
N VAL A 110 10.28 -8.59 0.38
CA VAL A 110 8.81 -8.39 0.36
C VAL A 110 8.08 -9.63 0.84
N PHE A 111 8.52 -10.83 0.45
CA PHE A 111 7.98 -12.10 0.93
C PHE A 111 8.10 -12.21 2.46
N LEU A 112 9.28 -11.94 3.01
CA LEU A 112 9.52 -12.00 4.45
C LEU A 112 8.67 -10.97 5.20
N ALA A 113 8.61 -9.73 4.69
CA ALA A 113 7.81 -8.66 5.28
C ALA A 113 6.31 -9.00 5.27
N GLY A 114 5.79 -9.51 4.15
CA GLY A 114 4.40 -9.94 4.02
C GLY A 114 4.05 -11.11 4.93
N THR A 115 4.95 -12.09 5.04
CA THR A 115 4.80 -13.24 5.95
C THR A 115 4.72 -12.77 7.41
N MET A 116 5.66 -11.90 7.83
CA MET A 116 5.69 -11.34 9.18
C MET A 116 4.46 -10.47 9.45
N ALA A 117 4.04 -9.63 8.51
CA ALA A 117 2.84 -8.81 8.62
C ALA A 117 1.58 -9.66 8.82
N ALA A 118 1.42 -10.74 8.03
CA ALA A 118 0.30 -11.66 8.15
C ALA A 118 0.31 -12.41 9.49
N LEU A 119 1.49 -12.81 9.96
CA LEU A 119 1.66 -13.53 11.23
C LEU A 119 1.32 -12.62 12.42
N ILE A 120 1.82 -11.38 12.44
CA ILE A 120 1.48 -10.36 13.45
C ILE A 120 -0.02 -10.10 13.45
N SER A 121 -0.62 -9.93 12.27
CA SER A 121 -2.07 -9.68 12.14
C SER A 121 -2.91 -10.87 12.63
N GLY A 122 -2.49 -12.10 12.34
CA GLY A 122 -3.17 -13.32 12.81
C GLY A 122 -3.12 -13.48 14.32
N ILE A 123 -1.95 -13.30 14.94
CA ILE A 123 -1.79 -13.34 16.40
C ILE A 123 -2.66 -12.25 17.05
N LEU A 124 -2.66 -11.05 16.49
CA LEU A 124 -3.44 -9.95 17.01
C LEU A 124 -4.95 -10.22 16.95
N GLN A 125 -5.46 -10.79 15.86
CA GLN A 125 -6.87 -11.17 15.76
C GLN A 125 -7.28 -12.15 16.86
N VAL A 126 -6.40 -13.09 17.20
CA VAL A 126 -6.63 -14.05 18.29
C VAL A 126 -6.69 -13.33 19.63
N ILE A 127 -5.77 -12.42 19.91
CA ILE A 127 -5.77 -11.61 21.13
C ILE A 127 -7.06 -10.77 21.24
N LEU A 128 -7.48 -10.13 20.16
CA LEU A 128 -8.70 -9.31 20.13
C LEU A 128 -9.98 -10.15 20.30
N THR A 129 -9.99 -11.36 19.74
CA THR A 129 -11.10 -12.32 19.92
C THR A 129 -11.19 -12.79 21.36
N LEU A 130 -10.05 -13.10 21.99
CA LEU A 130 -9.96 -13.42 23.42
C LEU A 130 -10.41 -12.27 24.32
N ALA A 131 -10.15 -11.03 23.92
CA ALA A 131 -10.58 -9.84 24.63
C ALA A 131 -12.07 -9.51 24.45
N GLY A 132 -12.80 -10.22 23.57
CA GLY A 132 -14.21 -9.93 23.25
C GLY A 132 -14.42 -8.66 22.43
N VAL A 133 -13.37 -8.12 21.81
CA VAL A 133 -13.38 -6.86 21.03
C VAL A 133 -13.41 -7.14 19.52
N ALA A 134 -13.40 -8.40 19.10
CA ALA A 134 -13.29 -8.75 17.70
C ALA A 134 -14.50 -8.23 16.88
N PRO A 135 -14.26 -7.42 15.83
CA PRO A 135 -15.30 -7.04 14.90
C PRO A 135 -15.77 -8.30 14.16
N GLN A 136 -17.02 -8.70 14.38
CA GLN A 136 -17.65 -9.78 13.63
C GLN A 136 -17.85 -9.29 12.20
N THR A 137 -16.96 -9.67 11.28
CA THR A 137 -17.13 -9.37 9.86
C THR A 137 -18.28 -10.22 9.33
N PRO A 138 -19.46 -9.61 9.01
CA PRO A 138 -20.61 -10.38 8.55
C PRO A 138 -20.27 -11.05 7.21
N GLY A 139 -20.53 -12.35 7.10
CA GLY A 139 -20.37 -13.13 5.85
C GLY A 139 -19.10 -13.99 5.77
N LEU A 140 -18.06 -13.75 6.57
CA LEU A 140 -16.92 -14.69 6.63
C LEU A 140 -17.29 -15.96 7.42
N ALA A 141 -18.14 -15.81 8.43
CA ALA A 141 -18.63 -16.93 9.24
C ALA A 141 -19.42 -17.97 8.43
N ASP A 142 -20.17 -17.53 7.40
CA ASP A 142 -20.94 -18.42 6.54
C ASP A 142 -20.06 -19.27 5.62
N LEU A 143 -18.86 -18.77 5.28
CA LEU A 143 -17.93 -19.46 4.38
C LEU A 143 -17.12 -20.54 5.10
N PHE A 144 -16.88 -20.38 6.41
CA PHE A 144 -16.07 -21.31 7.21
C PHE A 144 -16.90 -22.20 8.15
N GLY A 145 -18.22 -21.99 8.21
CA GLY A 145 -19.14 -22.75 9.06
C GLY A 145 -19.01 -22.41 10.54
N SER A 146 -20.13 -22.41 11.26
CA SER A 146 -20.21 -22.10 12.69
C SER A 146 -19.57 -23.15 13.62
N ALA A 147 -19.01 -24.23 13.07
CA ALA A 147 -18.65 -25.43 13.83
C ALA A 147 -17.23 -25.45 14.41
N GLN A 148 -16.37 -24.47 14.12
CA GLN A 148 -14.95 -24.58 14.50
C GLN A 148 -14.27 -23.25 14.89
N SER A 149 -14.98 -22.36 15.58
CA SER A 149 -14.46 -21.08 16.08
C SER A 149 -13.59 -21.22 17.36
N GLY A 150 -12.76 -22.25 17.45
CA GLY A 150 -11.81 -22.41 18.54
C GLY A 150 -10.55 -21.57 18.31
N ILE A 151 -10.03 -20.93 19.36
CA ILE A 151 -8.77 -20.15 19.32
C ILE A 151 -7.60 -20.93 18.68
N ALA A 152 -7.52 -22.24 18.96
CA ALA A 152 -6.53 -23.12 18.38
C ALA A 152 -6.64 -23.25 16.84
N PHE A 153 -7.87 -23.25 16.31
CA PHE A 153 -8.11 -23.32 14.88
C PHE A 153 -7.70 -22.01 14.18
N SER A 154 -8.00 -20.84 14.78
CA SER A 154 -7.58 -19.55 14.22
C SER A 154 -6.05 -19.38 14.18
N LEU A 155 -5.33 -19.82 15.22
CA LEU A 155 -3.87 -19.78 15.22
C LEU A 155 -3.29 -20.73 14.16
N GLY A 156 -3.81 -21.96 14.09
CA GLY A 156 -3.39 -22.96 13.10
C GLY A 156 -3.54 -22.44 11.68
N ILE A 157 -4.68 -21.83 11.35
CA ILE A 157 -4.90 -21.23 10.03
C ILE A 157 -3.92 -20.09 9.76
N SER A 158 -3.72 -19.18 10.73
CA SER A 158 -2.85 -18.01 10.48
C SER A 158 -1.41 -18.39 10.16
N ILE A 159 -0.86 -19.43 10.82
CA ILE A 159 0.50 -19.91 10.59
C ILE A 159 0.59 -20.61 9.24
N CYS A 160 -0.42 -21.40 8.87
CA CYS A 160 -0.45 -22.13 7.60
C CYS A 160 -0.66 -21.20 6.38
N ILE A 161 -1.43 -20.12 6.53
CA ILE A 161 -1.73 -19.19 5.44
C ILE A 161 -0.67 -18.08 5.31
N SER A 162 0.08 -17.78 6.37
CA SER A 162 1.07 -16.69 6.39
C SER A 162 2.08 -16.75 5.22
N PRO A 163 2.72 -17.89 4.88
CA PRO A 163 3.61 -17.97 3.72
C PRO A 163 2.89 -17.74 2.38
N VAL A 164 1.64 -18.18 2.26
CA VAL A 164 0.82 -17.97 1.05
C VAL A 164 0.55 -16.47 0.87
N ALA A 165 0.21 -15.76 1.95
CA ALA A 165 0.04 -14.31 1.94
C ALA A 165 1.35 -13.59 1.55
N GLY A 166 2.50 -14.03 2.08
CA GLY A 166 3.81 -13.51 1.69
C GLY A 166 4.13 -13.71 0.20
N ALA A 167 3.83 -14.91 -0.34
CA ALA A 167 4.04 -15.22 -1.75
C ALA A 167 3.14 -14.39 -2.67
N LEU A 168 1.86 -14.26 -2.31
CA LEU A 168 0.93 -13.38 -3.03
C LEU A 168 1.38 -11.92 -2.98
N GLY A 169 1.82 -11.43 -1.81
CA GLY A 169 2.38 -10.09 -1.66
C GLY A 169 3.58 -9.85 -2.57
N ALA A 170 4.55 -10.77 -2.60
CA ALA A 170 5.70 -10.68 -3.48
C ALA A 170 5.34 -10.71 -4.97
N LEU A 171 4.35 -11.53 -5.36
CA LEU A 171 3.83 -11.60 -6.73
C LEU A 171 3.19 -10.27 -7.14
N PHE A 172 2.32 -9.71 -6.30
CA PHE A 172 1.66 -8.43 -6.59
C PHE A 172 2.66 -7.28 -6.62
N PHE A 173 3.66 -7.30 -5.75
CA PHE A 173 4.77 -6.35 -5.79
C PHE A 173 5.53 -6.44 -7.12
N ALA A 174 5.89 -7.64 -7.56
CA ALA A 174 6.60 -7.86 -8.81
C ALA A 174 5.81 -7.34 -10.02
N ILE A 175 4.51 -7.63 -10.08
CA ILE A 175 3.61 -7.13 -11.14
C ILE A 175 3.55 -5.60 -11.10
N SER A 176 3.38 -5.01 -9.92
CA SER A 176 3.26 -3.55 -9.76
C SER A 176 4.52 -2.83 -10.22
N VAL A 177 5.70 -3.26 -9.76
CA VAL A 177 6.99 -2.72 -10.20
C VAL A 177 7.19 -2.93 -11.70
N GLY A 178 6.73 -4.07 -12.25
CA GLY A 178 6.82 -4.38 -13.68
C GLY A 178 6.03 -3.39 -14.54
N ILE A 179 4.82 -3.04 -14.10
CA ILE A 179 3.97 -2.06 -14.78
C ILE A 179 4.59 -0.65 -14.68
N ILE A 180 5.08 -0.26 -13.48
CA ILE A 180 5.76 1.03 -13.30
C ILE A 180 6.99 1.13 -14.21
N GLN A 181 7.82 0.08 -14.27
CA GLN A 181 9.00 0.04 -15.14
C GLN A 181 8.61 0.11 -16.63
N TRP A 182 7.54 -0.57 -17.02
CA TRP A 182 7.04 -0.53 -18.40
C TRP A 182 6.62 0.89 -18.80
N ILE A 183 5.92 1.61 -17.92
CA ILE A 183 5.53 3.01 -18.15
C ILE A 183 6.75 3.93 -18.12
N ALA A 184 7.66 3.74 -17.18
CA ALA A 184 8.90 4.52 -17.09
C ALA A 184 9.74 4.40 -18.39
N LYS A 185 9.82 3.21 -18.98
CA LYS A 185 10.45 3.00 -20.29
C LYS A 185 9.75 3.75 -21.42
N ARG A 186 8.42 3.90 -21.38
CA ARG A 186 7.68 4.71 -22.35
C ARG A 186 8.00 6.20 -22.24
N PHE A 187 8.36 6.67 -21.06
CA PHE A 187 8.85 8.04 -20.84
C PHE A 187 10.35 8.23 -21.10
N GLY A 188 11.05 7.21 -21.63
CA GLY A 188 12.47 7.28 -21.95
C GLY A 188 13.42 6.87 -20.82
N GLY A 189 12.90 6.25 -19.75
CA GLY A 189 13.70 5.81 -18.61
C GLY A 189 14.69 4.70 -18.96
N THR A 190 15.91 4.78 -18.42
CA THR A 190 17.03 3.86 -18.70
C THR A 190 17.19 2.72 -17.68
N GLY A 191 16.36 2.71 -16.64
CA GLY A 191 16.44 1.74 -15.54
C GLY A 191 16.14 0.30 -15.97
N THR A 192 16.51 -0.64 -15.10
CA THR A 192 16.15 -2.06 -15.24
C THR A 192 15.17 -2.48 -14.15
N PHE A 193 14.37 -3.51 -14.43
CA PHE A 193 13.37 -4.02 -13.49
C PHE A 193 14.00 -4.43 -12.15
N SER A 194 15.13 -5.14 -12.15
CA SER A 194 15.81 -5.58 -10.91
C SER A 194 16.23 -4.40 -10.04
N LYS A 195 16.78 -3.35 -10.65
CA LYS A 195 17.21 -2.12 -9.97
C LYS A 195 16.04 -1.37 -9.33
N LEU A 196 14.93 -1.26 -10.07
CA LEU A 196 13.72 -0.62 -9.55
C LEU A 196 13.09 -1.46 -8.43
N ALA A 197 12.96 -2.77 -8.62
CA ALA A 197 12.41 -3.65 -7.60
C ALA A 197 13.22 -3.61 -6.30
N TYR A 198 14.55 -3.59 -6.41
CA TYR A 198 15.44 -3.52 -5.26
C TYR A 198 15.26 -2.23 -4.45
N THR A 199 15.26 -1.08 -5.11
CA THR A 199 15.10 0.23 -4.46
C THR A 199 13.69 0.41 -3.89
N MET A 200 12.64 0.02 -4.63
CA MET A 200 11.25 0.04 -4.15
C MET A 200 11.03 -0.88 -2.95
N ALA A 201 11.62 -2.08 -2.95
CA ALA A 201 11.54 -3.00 -1.81
C ALA A 201 12.29 -2.46 -0.58
N ALA A 202 13.43 -1.79 -0.77
CA ALA A 202 14.18 -1.17 0.32
C ALA A 202 13.36 -0.10 1.07
N VAL A 203 12.46 0.57 0.36
CA VAL A 203 11.53 1.56 0.93
C VAL A 203 10.30 0.87 1.50
N SER A 204 9.58 0.04 0.73
CA SER A 204 8.26 -0.47 1.12
C SER A 204 8.27 -1.48 2.28
N VAL A 205 9.35 -2.27 2.42
CA VAL A 205 9.49 -3.29 3.47
C VAL A 205 9.44 -2.70 4.89
N PRO A 206 10.27 -1.71 5.26
CA PRO A 206 10.19 -1.11 6.59
C PRO A 206 8.81 -0.48 6.83
N PHE A 207 8.20 0.20 5.86
CA PHE A 207 6.84 0.74 6.03
C PHE A 207 5.79 -0.34 6.25
N THR A 208 5.90 -1.49 5.58
CA THR A 208 5.00 -2.63 5.77
C THR A 208 5.11 -3.19 7.18
N LEU A 209 6.33 -3.35 7.68
CA LEU A 209 6.58 -3.81 9.05
C LEU A 209 6.03 -2.81 10.07
N PHE A 210 6.36 -1.52 9.93
CA PHE A 210 5.85 -0.47 10.82
C PHE A 210 4.32 -0.38 10.80
N SER A 211 3.69 -0.47 9.62
CA SER A 211 2.23 -0.45 9.51
C SER A 211 1.59 -1.63 10.23
N SER A 212 2.19 -2.82 10.13
CA SER A 212 1.73 -4.03 10.82
C SER A 212 1.81 -3.90 12.34
N LEU A 213 2.83 -3.20 12.86
CA LEU A 213 2.98 -2.89 14.27
C LEU A 213 2.00 -1.80 14.76
N LEU A 214 1.52 -0.92 13.88
CA LEU A 214 0.57 0.14 14.21
C LEU A 214 -0.89 -0.34 14.22
N THR A 215 -1.21 -1.37 13.44
CA THR A 215 -2.54 -2.01 13.42
C THR A 215 -3.12 -2.37 14.81
N PRO A 216 -2.39 -2.99 15.77
CA PRO A 216 -2.95 -3.25 17.10
C PRO A 216 -3.38 -1.99 17.84
N LEU A 217 -2.64 -0.91 17.68
CA LEU A 217 -2.89 0.35 18.40
C LEU A 217 -4.17 1.04 17.90
N SER A 218 -4.64 0.73 16.69
CA SER A 218 -5.89 1.30 16.17
C SER A 218 -7.16 0.70 16.80
N SER A 219 -7.03 -0.36 17.59
CA SER A 219 -8.16 -0.97 18.32
C SER A 219 -8.65 -0.13 19.51
N VAL A 220 -7.81 0.77 20.03
CA VAL A 220 -8.18 1.68 21.13
C VAL A 220 -8.69 3.00 20.51
N PRO A 221 -9.92 3.47 20.82
CA PRO A 221 -10.53 4.62 20.12
C PRO A 221 -9.67 5.89 20.10
N TYR A 222 -9.06 6.24 21.25
CA TYR A 222 -8.23 7.44 21.38
C TYR A 222 -6.86 7.29 20.72
N LEU A 223 -6.26 6.09 20.77
CA LEU A 223 -4.98 5.84 20.11
C LEU A 223 -5.17 5.69 18.60
N GLY A 224 -6.32 5.19 18.14
CA GLY A 224 -6.65 5.00 16.73
C GLY A 224 -6.66 6.28 15.92
N ILE A 225 -7.08 7.41 16.51
CA ILE A 225 -7.02 8.71 15.83
C ILE A 225 -5.54 9.14 15.65
N CYS A 226 -4.73 9.01 16.70
CA CYS A 226 -3.31 9.36 16.66
C CYS A 226 -2.53 8.44 15.70
N THR A 227 -2.77 7.13 15.76
CA THR A 227 -2.12 6.16 14.86
C THR A 227 -2.61 6.33 13.43
N GLY A 228 -3.88 6.64 13.20
CA GLY A 228 -4.42 6.97 11.88
C GLY A 228 -3.70 8.17 11.25
N LEU A 229 -3.52 9.26 12.01
CA LEU A 229 -2.79 10.44 11.53
C LEU A 229 -1.31 10.13 11.27
N LEU A 230 -0.66 9.37 12.16
CA LEU A 230 0.73 8.95 12.00
C LEU A 230 0.92 8.05 10.77
N SER A 231 0.03 7.08 10.57
CA SER A 231 0.04 6.20 9.41
C SER A 231 -0.23 6.96 8.12
N LEU A 232 -1.05 8.01 8.15
CA LEU A 232 -1.28 8.88 7.00
C LEU A 232 0.00 9.66 6.64
N LEU A 233 0.68 10.24 7.63
CA LEU A 233 1.97 10.92 7.43
C LEU A 233 3.04 9.96 6.88
N LEU A 234 3.13 8.76 7.46
CA LEU A 234 4.04 7.71 6.98
C LEU A 234 3.71 7.28 5.55
N GLY A 235 2.43 7.17 5.19
CA GLY A 235 1.99 6.83 3.85
C GLY A 235 2.38 7.90 2.81
N ILE A 236 2.17 9.18 3.13
CA ILE A 236 2.61 10.29 2.25
C ILE A 236 4.12 10.26 2.08
N TYR A 237 4.86 10.04 3.18
CA TYR A 237 6.31 9.95 3.14
C TYR A 237 6.81 8.76 2.31
N ALA A 238 6.18 7.60 2.43
CA ALA A 238 6.50 6.42 1.64
C ALA A 238 6.31 6.66 0.13
N VAL A 239 5.18 7.27 -0.27
CA VAL A 239 4.92 7.61 -1.67
C VAL A 239 5.97 8.57 -2.22
N PHE A 240 6.37 9.57 -1.44
CA PHE A 240 7.44 10.48 -1.83
C PHE A 240 8.76 9.73 -2.10
N LEU A 241 9.19 8.86 -1.18
CA LEU A 241 10.40 8.05 -1.35
C LEU A 241 10.31 7.09 -2.55
N GLU A 242 9.16 6.48 -2.80
CA GLU A 242 8.95 5.61 -3.96
C GLU A 242 9.05 6.39 -5.28
N VAL A 243 8.49 7.60 -5.35
CA VAL A 243 8.64 8.48 -6.54
C VAL A 243 10.10 8.86 -6.74
N THR A 244 10.82 9.23 -5.69
CA THR A 244 12.25 9.55 -5.78
C THR A 244 13.08 8.34 -6.17
N ALA A 245 12.72 7.14 -5.72
CA ALA A 245 13.35 5.89 -6.17
C ALA A 245 13.12 5.65 -7.66
N VAL A 246 11.88 5.79 -8.16
CA VAL A 246 11.56 5.69 -9.59
C VAL A 246 12.38 6.70 -10.40
N LYS A 247 12.47 7.95 -9.90
CA LYS A 247 13.26 9.03 -10.51
C LYS A 247 14.75 8.66 -10.58
N GLY A 248 15.35 8.30 -9.46
CA GLY A 248 16.78 7.99 -9.36
C GLY A 248 17.18 6.78 -10.19
N VAL A 249 16.34 5.73 -10.25
CA VAL A 249 16.65 4.51 -11.00
C VAL A 249 16.47 4.68 -12.52
N ASN A 250 15.47 5.46 -12.95
CA ASN A 250 15.17 5.62 -14.37
C ASN A 250 15.70 6.93 -14.98
N GLN A 251 16.31 7.81 -14.18
CA GLN A 251 16.81 9.13 -14.58
C GLN A 251 15.74 9.99 -15.28
N LEU A 252 14.51 9.93 -14.77
CA LEU A 252 13.38 10.68 -15.32
C LEU A 252 13.26 12.08 -14.73
N SER A 253 12.54 12.96 -15.42
CA SER A 253 12.09 14.23 -14.80
C SER A 253 11.01 13.98 -13.75
N TRP A 254 10.82 14.91 -12.80
CA TRP A 254 9.83 14.79 -11.72
C TRP A 254 8.41 14.49 -12.23
N GLY A 255 7.96 15.19 -13.27
CA GLY A 255 6.61 14.98 -13.83
C GLY A 255 6.42 13.59 -14.44
N GLN A 256 7.45 13.06 -15.10
CA GLN A 256 7.42 11.70 -15.66
C GLN A 256 7.52 10.62 -14.57
N ALA A 257 8.32 10.85 -13.53
CA ALA A 257 8.43 9.93 -12.39
C ALA A 257 7.09 9.81 -11.66
N ILE A 258 6.48 10.94 -11.28
CA ILE A 258 5.14 10.98 -10.67
C ILE A 258 4.11 10.34 -11.61
N GLY A 259 4.13 10.70 -12.90
CA GLY A 259 3.25 10.13 -13.90
C GLY A 259 3.35 8.61 -13.98
N SER A 260 4.56 8.06 -14.04
CA SER A 260 4.79 6.61 -14.12
C SER A 260 4.36 5.85 -12.88
N PHE A 261 4.42 6.47 -11.70
CA PHE A 261 3.96 5.88 -10.44
C PHE A 261 2.43 5.90 -10.28
N PHE A 262 1.78 7.01 -10.62
CA PHE A 262 0.32 7.16 -10.43
C PHE A 262 -0.53 6.59 -11.56
N LEU A 263 0.01 6.51 -12.79
CA LEU A 263 -0.73 6.01 -13.96
C LEU A 263 -1.21 4.55 -13.83
N PRO A 264 -0.44 3.58 -13.28
CA PRO A 264 -0.95 2.25 -12.94
C PRO A 264 -2.17 2.31 -12.02
N THR A 265 -2.11 3.14 -10.98
CA THR A 265 -3.18 3.29 -10.00
C THR A 265 -4.43 3.89 -10.64
N VAL A 266 -4.29 4.90 -11.50
CA VAL A 266 -5.42 5.50 -12.22
C VAL A 266 -6.05 4.51 -13.19
N ILE A 267 -5.25 3.73 -13.94
CA ILE A 267 -5.75 2.69 -14.85
C ILE A 267 -6.50 1.62 -14.06
N LEU A 268 -5.89 1.13 -12.97
CA LEU A 268 -6.48 0.08 -12.14
C LEU A 268 -7.76 0.56 -11.45
N LEU A 269 -7.76 1.79 -10.94
CA LEU A 269 -8.94 2.44 -10.37
C LEU A 269 -10.05 2.57 -11.41
N CYS A 270 -9.75 3.05 -12.62
CA CYS A 270 -10.73 3.13 -13.71
C CYS A 270 -11.29 1.75 -14.06
N CYS A 271 -10.43 0.75 -14.25
CA CYS A 271 -10.81 -0.62 -14.56
C CYS A 271 -11.61 -1.31 -13.44
N ALA A 272 -11.39 -0.94 -12.17
CA ALA A 272 -12.11 -1.50 -11.02
C ALA A 272 -13.42 -0.77 -10.72
N LEU A 273 -13.47 0.56 -10.85
CA LEU A 273 -14.66 1.35 -10.56
C LEU A 273 -15.79 1.11 -11.57
N VAL A 274 -15.46 0.90 -12.85
CA VAL A 274 -16.46 0.61 -13.89
C VAL A 274 -17.31 -0.63 -13.55
N PRO A 275 -16.75 -1.83 -13.31
CA PRO A 275 -17.56 -3.01 -12.98
C PRO A 275 -18.24 -2.89 -11.63
N ILE A 276 -17.63 -2.25 -10.62
CA ILE A 276 -18.27 -2.02 -9.32
C ILE A 276 -19.50 -1.12 -9.50
N GLY A 277 -19.38 -0.05 -10.30
CA GLY A 277 -20.51 0.84 -10.62
C GLY A 277 -21.63 0.09 -11.36
N VAL A 278 -21.29 -0.78 -12.31
CA VAL A 278 -22.26 -1.63 -13.01
C VAL A 278 -22.95 -2.60 -12.05
N ILE A 279 -22.21 -3.28 -11.17
CA ILE A 279 -22.79 -4.20 -10.19
C ILE A 279 -23.65 -3.44 -9.18
N ALA A 280 -23.20 -2.29 -8.68
CA ALA A 280 -23.94 -1.47 -7.73
C ALA A 280 -25.26 -0.94 -8.34
N THR A 281 -25.22 -0.47 -9.59
CA THR A 281 -26.43 -0.02 -10.30
C THR A 281 -27.39 -1.19 -10.55
N MET A 282 -26.90 -2.37 -10.94
CA MET A 282 -27.72 -3.58 -11.05
C MET A 282 -28.35 -3.99 -9.71
N ARG A 283 -27.61 -3.91 -8.60
CA ARG A 283 -28.11 -4.21 -7.25
C ARG A 283 -29.16 -3.20 -6.80
N LEU A 284 -29.01 -1.92 -7.13
CA LEU A 284 -29.94 -0.86 -6.77
C LEU A 284 -31.24 -0.91 -7.60
N LEU A 285 -31.16 -1.37 -8.86
CA LEU A 285 -32.32 -1.54 -9.74
C LEU A 285 -33.07 -2.87 -9.52
N GLY A 286 -32.41 -3.89 -8.96
CA GLY A 286 -33.00 -5.21 -8.71
C GLY A 286 -34.34 -5.18 -7.98
N PRO A 287 -34.48 -4.47 -6.84
CA PRO A 287 -35.75 -4.39 -6.11
C PRO A 287 -36.88 -3.72 -6.90
N GLN A 288 -36.57 -2.72 -7.73
CA GLN A 288 -37.60 -2.03 -8.52
C GLN A 288 -38.14 -2.91 -9.64
N ILE A 289 -37.28 -3.70 -10.27
CA ILE A 289 -37.70 -4.70 -11.28
C ILE A 289 -38.64 -5.74 -10.64
N GLY A 290 -38.35 -6.17 -9.41
CA GLY A 290 -39.21 -7.11 -8.66
C GLY A 290 -40.63 -6.58 -8.41
N ASN A 291 -40.77 -5.30 -8.08
CA ASN A 291 -42.07 -4.68 -7.83
C ASN A 291 -42.91 -4.50 -9.11
N THR A 292 -42.26 -4.25 -10.25
CA THR A 292 -42.98 -4.17 -11.54
C THR A 292 -43.52 -5.54 -11.95
N PHE A 293 -42.74 -6.61 -11.78
CA PHE A 293 -43.21 -7.97 -12.07
C PHE A 293 -44.32 -8.43 -11.12
N SER A 294 -44.25 -8.10 -9.83
CA SER A 294 -45.34 -8.43 -8.89
C SER A 294 -46.64 -7.69 -9.23
N THR A 295 -46.57 -6.45 -9.73
CA THR A 295 -47.74 -5.68 -10.16
C THR A 295 -48.42 -6.31 -11.38
N ILE A 296 -47.63 -6.76 -12.38
CA ILE A 296 -48.17 -7.41 -13.58
C ILE A 296 -48.87 -8.72 -13.23
N THR A 297 -48.24 -9.57 -12.40
CA THR A 297 -48.81 -10.87 -11.98
C THR A 297 -50.15 -10.71 -11.25
N ASN A 298 -50.32 -9.64 -10.48
CA ASN A 298 -51.58 -9.36 -9.77
C ASN A 298 -52.68 -8.74 -10.66
N SER A 299 -52.33 -8.28 -11.88
CA SER A 299 -53.25 -7.58 -12.77
C SER A 299 -53.85 -8.43 -13.89
N LEU A 300 -53.36 -9.66 -14.10
CA LEU A 300 -53.99 -10.60 -15.02
C LEU A 300 -55.11 -11.38 -14.30
N PRO A 301 -56.37 -11.29 -14.79
CA PRO A 301 -57.50 -12.03 -14.24
C PRO A 301 -57.48 -13.54 -14.55
#